data_AF-A0A844YDC7-F1
#
_entry.id   AF-A0A844YDC7-F1
#
_cell.length_a   1.000
_cell.length_b   1.000
_cell.length_c   1.000
_cell.angle_alpha   90.00
_cell.angle_beta   90.00
_cell.angle_gamma   90.00
#
_symmetry.space_group_name_H-M   'P 1'
#
loop_
_entity.id
_entity.type
_entity.pdbx_description
1 polymer ?
#
loop_
_entity_poly.entity_id
_entity_poly.type
_entity_poly.pdbx_seq_one_letter_code
_entity_poly.pdbx_strand_id
1 'polypeptide(L)'
;MTRDEARKRLELAPADRDTALDDLAFAVGYRLMTPAERRALRISVLYEMGEAAPATPELAVLWHEDRLIRGEREPTSTYDRWVLMKARDEAERPTFDEQFWSARRAELEEAGFEPKEARDVIASLRSSLGNPTTGMEGDDNGNLEQAA
;
A
#
# COMPACT_ATOMS: atom_id res chain seq x y z
N MET A 1 -1.60 -24.18 29.81
CA MET A 1 -1.90 -23.36 28.63
C MET A 1 -2.02 -24.31 27.45
N THR A 2 -3.24 -24.56 27.00
CA THR A 2 -3.51 -25.53 25.93
C THR A 2 -3.46 -24.86 24.55
N ARG A 3 -3.19 -25.64 23.50
CA ARG A 3 -3.09 -25.17 22.11
C ARG A 3 -4.36 -24.46 21.64
N ASP A 4 -5.52 -24.81 22.22
CA ASP A 4 -6.81 -24.15 21.98
C ASP A 4 -6.95 -22.78 22.66
N GLU A 5 -6.32 -22.57 23.83
CA GLU A 5 -6.29 -21.25 24.47
C GLU A 5 -5.40 -20.26 23.72
N ALA A 6 -4.30 -20.74 23.14
CA ALA A 6 -3.45 -19.93 22.26
C ALA A 6 -4.18 -19.57 20.95
N ARG A 7 -4.95 -20.50 20.39
CA ARG A 7 -5.74 -20.28 19.17
C ARG A 7 -6.91 -19.31 19.41
N LYS A 8 -7.59 -19.41 20.56
CA LYS A 8 -8.63 -18.44 20.97
C LYS A 8 -8.11 -17.04 21.28
N ARG A 9 -6.84 -16.90 21.67
CA ARG A 9 -6.18 -15.59 21.81
C ARG A 9 -5.75 -14.99 20.47
N LEU A 10 -5.52 -15.83 19.47
CA LEU A 10 -5.20 -15.42 18.09
C LEU A 10 -6.45 -15.10 17.25
N GLU A 11 -7.62 -15.59 17.65
CA GLU A 11 -8.91 -15.21 17.06
C GLU A 11 -9.47 -13.97 17.79
N LEU A 12 -9.28 -12.80 17.18
CA LEU A 12 -9.81 -11.48 17.61
C LEU A 12 -9.28 -10.92 18.94
N ALA A 13 -7.97 -10.77 19.08
CA ALA A 13 -7.53 -9.57 19.80
C ALA A 13 -7.91 -8.37 18.91
N PRO A 14 -8.74 -7.40 19.37
CA PRO A 14 -8.85 -6.14 18.64
C PRO A 14 -7.44 -5.60 18.43
N ALA A 15 -7.13 -5.12 17.22
CA ALA A 15 -5.85 -4.47 16.96
C ALA A 15 -5.62 -3.45 18.08
N ASP A 16 -4.51 -3.56 18.79
CA ASP A 16 -4.23 -2.58 19.83
C ASP A 16 -4.03 -1.21 19.18
N ARG A 17 -4.17 -0.16 19.99
CA ARG A 17 -4.15 1.21 19.49
C ARG A 17 -2.86 1.56 18.75
N ASP A 18 -1.74 0.93 19.12
CA ASP A 18 -0.44 1.16 18.49
C ASP A 18 -0.40 0.51 17.09
N THR A 19 -0.88 -0.72 16.97
CA THR A 19 -1.02 -1.43 15.69
C THR A 19 -1.90 -0.64 14.71
N ALA A 20 -3.01 -0.07 15.18
CA ALA A 20 -3.90 0.72 14.33
C ALA A 20 -3.27 2.04 13.85
N LEU A 21 -2.36 2.62 14.64
CA LEU A 21 -1.58 3.79 14.21
C LEU A 21 -0.49 3.41 13.21
N ASP A 22 0.16 2.26 13.40
CA ASP A 22 1.13 1.73 12.45
C ASP A 22 0.46 1.40 11.09
N ASP A 23 -0.71 0.76 11.12
CA ASP A 23 -1.50 0.46 9.92
C ASP A 23 -1.98 1.74 9.22
N LEU A 24 -2.38 2.75 9.99
CA LEU A 24 -2.72 4.07 9.46
C LEU A 24 -1.50 4.73 8.79
N ALA A 25 -0.35 4.72 9.45
CA ALA A 25 0.90 5.27 8.91
C ALA A 25 1.32 4.55 7.63
N PHE A 26 1.23 3.22 7.60
CA PHE A 26 1.50 2.42 6.41
C PHE A 26 0.52 2.75 5.28
N ALA A 27 -0.78 2.83 5.56
CA ALA A 27 -1.79 3.14 4.55
C ALA A 27 -1.60 4.55 3.95
N VAL A 28 -1.22 5.53 4.77
CA VAL A 28 -0.89 6.88 4.32
C VAL A 28 0.40 6.87 3.49
N GLY A 29 1.46 6.23 3.98
CA GLY A 29 2.73 6.12 3.27
C GLY A 29 2.60 5.43 1.92
N TYR A 30 1.85 4.32 1.85
CA TYR A 30 1.56 3.59 0.62
C TYR A 30 0.81 4.45 -0.42
N ARG A 31 -0.07 5.37 0.04
CA ARG A 31 -0.76 6.31 -0.85
C ARG A 31 0.15 7.41 -1.35
N LEU A 32 1.08 7.89 -0.53
CA LEU A 32 2.08 8.89 -0.93
C LEU A 32 3.13 8.34 -1.91
N MET A 33 3.39 7.03 -1.86
CA MET A 33 4.28 6.38 -2.83
C MET A 33 3.81 6.62 -4.26
N THR A 34 4.77 6.79 -5.16
CA THR A 34 4.54 6.68 -6.59
C THR A 34 4.06 5.28 -6.96
N PRO A 35 3.41 5.10 -8.12
CA PRO A 35 3.11 3.77 -8.62
C PRO A 35 4.35 2.87 -8.73
N ALA A 36 5.54 3.44 -8.99
CA ALA A 36 6.79 2.68 -9.06
C ALA A 36 7.23 2.15 -7.69
N GLU A 37 7.16 2.97 -6.65
CA GLU A 37 7.51 2.57 -5.28
C GLU A 37 6.53 1.54 -4.72
N ARG A 38 5.21 1.71 -4.95
CA ARG A 38 4.21 0.69 -4.58
C ARG A 38 4.47 -0.66 -5.25
N ARG A 39 4.88 -0.62 -6.52
CA ARG A 39 5.26 -1.83 -7.27
C ARG A 39 6.54 -2.44 -6.73
N ALA A 40 7.57 -1.64 -6.43
CA ALA A 40 8.81 -2.09 -5.82
C ALA A 40 8.55 -2.77 -4.45
N LEU A 41 7.66 -2.22 -3.62
CA LEU A 41 7.23 -2.84 -2.38
C LEU A 41 6.51 -4.18 -2.60
N ARG A 42 5.63 -4.25 -3.62
CA ARG A 42 4.95 -5.49 -3.98
C ARG A 42 5.94 -6.56 -4.46
N ILE A 43 6.96 -6.16 -5.21
CA ILE A 43 8.01 -7.03 -5.72
C ILE A 43 9.04 -7.40 -4.64
N SER A 44 9.33 -6.52 -3.67
CA SER A 44 10.24 -6.84 -2.56
C SER A 44 9.68 -7.94 -1.68
N VAL A 45 8.36 -7.96 -1.48
CA VAL A 45 7.66 -9.10 -0.87
C VAL A 45 7.90 -10.40 -1.67
N LEU A 46 7.95 -10.33 -3.01
CA LEU A 46 8.26 -11.50 -3.86
C LEU A 46 9.71 -11.97 -3.71
N TYR A 47 10.67 -11.04 -3.65
CA TYR A 47 12.10 -11.37 -3.56
C TYR A 47 12.57 -11.78 -2.15
N GLU A 48 11.95 -11.31 -1.07
CA GLU A 48 12.27 -11.78 0.30
C GLU A 48 12.02 -13.28 0.48
N MET A 49 11.20 -13.90 -0.37
CA MET A 49 11.02 -15.35 -0.42
C MET A 49 12.09 -16.10 -1.24
N GLY A 50 13.06 -15.39 -1.83
CA GLY A 50 14.29 -15.98 -2.39
C GLY A 50 14.16 -16.62 -3.77
N GLU A 51 13.11 -16.35 -4.54
CA GLU A 51 12.87 -17.02 -5.83
C GLU A 51 12.89 -16.05 -7.03
N ALA A 52 13.57 -16.45 -8.11
CA ALA A 52 13.65 -15.71 -9.37
C ALA A 52 12.30 -15.62 -10.13
N ALA A 53 11.34 -16.45 -9.72
CA ALA A 53 9.93 -16.40 -10.07
C ALA A 53 9.16 -17.00 -8.89
N PRO A 54 8.03 -16.43 -8.46
CA PRO A 54 7.36 -16.93 -7.26
C PRO A 54 6.79 -18.34 -7.47
N ALA A 55 7.09 -19.29 -6.57
CA ALA A 55 6.60 -20.67 -6.62
C ALA A 55 5.11 -20.78 -6.29
N THR A 56 4.52 -19.76 -5.65
CA THR A 56 3.09 -19.77 -5.34
C THR A 56 2.25 -19.12 -6.45
N PRO A 57 1.12 -19.72 -6.83
CA PRO A 57 0.25 -19.21 -7.89
C PRO A 57 -0.18 -17.75 -7.70
N GLU A 58 -0.43 -17.33 -6.46
CA GLU A 58 -0.91 -16.01 -6.10
C GLU A 58 0.13 -14.92 -6.43
N LEU A 59 1.40 -15.24 -6.23
CA LEU A 59 2.50 -14.33 -6.49
C LEU A 59 2.91 -14.30 -7.96
N ALA A 60 2.79 -15.44 -8.66
CA ALA A 60 2.97 -15.50 -10.10
C ALA A 60 1.95 -14.60 -10.83
N VAL A 61 0.70 -14.55 -10.34
CA VAL A 61 -0.33 -13.62 -10.85
C VAL A 61 0.14 -12.16 -10.69
N LEU A 62 0.61 -11.76 -9.51
CA LEU A 62 1.09 -10.40 -9.27
C LEU A 62 2.28 -10.03 -10.18
N TRP A 63 3.20 -10.97 -10.42
CA TRP A 63 4.30 -10.77 -11.35
C TRP A 63 3.84 -10.60 -12.80
N HIS A 64 2.86 -11.38 -13.23
CA HIS A 64 2.29 -11.28 -14.59
C HIS A 64 1.52 -9.98 -14.81
N GLU A 65 0.77 -9.53 -13.80
CA GLU A 65 0.08 -8.23 -13.81
C GLU A 65 1.06 -7.07 -13.88
N ASP A 66 2.16 -7.14 -13.12
CA ASP A 66 3.18 -6.09 -13.13
C ASP A 66 3.84 -5.93 -14.51
N ARG A 67 4.24 -7.05 -15.15
CA ARG A 67 4.80 -7.02 -16.51
C ARG A 67 3.82 -6.45 -17.54
N LEU A 68 2.54 -6.74 -17.38
CA LEU A 68 1.48 -6.19 -18.22
C LEU A 68 1.35 -4.67 -18.02
N ILE A 69 1.36 -4.19 -16.77
CA ILE A 69 1.31 -2.75 -16.46
C ILE A 69 2.56 -2.00 -16.97
N ARG A 70 3.73 -2.66 -17.00
CA ARG A 70 4.97 -2.12 -17.61
C ARG A 70 4.97 -2.09 -19.15
N GLY A 71 3.97 -2.71 -19.79
CA GLY A 71 3.95 -2.84 -21.25
C GLY A 71 4.99 -3.84 -21.79
N GLU A 72 5.57 -4.69 -20.94
CA GLU A 72 6.51 -5.75 -21.35
C GLU A 72 5.82 -6.95 -21.99
N ARG A 73 4.48 -6.94 -21.95
CA ARG A 73 3.61 -7.94 -22.53
C ARG A 73 2.34 -7.27 -23.02
N GLU A 74 1.90 -7.65 -24.21
CA GLU A 74 0.60 -7.25 -24.75
C GLU A 74 -0.55 -7.93 -23.98
N PRO A 75 -1.69 -7.24 -23.77
CA PRO A 75 -2.88 -7.83 -23.17
C PRO A 75 -3.48 -8.89 -24.11
N THR A 76 -3.49 -10.15 -23.68
CA THR A 76 -4.00 -11.27 -24.49
C THR A 76 -5.40 -11.71 -24.07
N SER A 77 -5.85 -11.31 -22.88
CA SER A 77 -7.12 -11.73 -22.29
C SER A 77 -8.00 -10.56 -21.86
N THR A 78 -9.27 -10.85 -21.58
CA THR A 78 -10.19 -9.88 -20.95
C THR A 78 -9.69 -9.47 -19.55
N TYR A 79 -9.10 -10.42 -18.81
CA TYR A 79 -8.50 -10.15 -17.51
C TYR A 79 -7.40 -9.09 -17.61
N ASP A 80 -6.51 -9.22 -18.60
CA ASP A 80 -5.42 -8.26 -18.80
C ASP A 80 -5.93 -6.84 -19.06
N ARG A 81 -6.94 -6.72 -19.93
CA ARG A 81 -7.54 -5.40 -20.23
C ARG A 81 -8.19 -4.81 -18.99
N TRP A 82 -8.82 -5.64 -18.15
CA TRP A 82 -9.38 -5.21 -16.87
C TRP A 82 -8.28 -4.76 -15.88
N VAL A 83 -7.16 -5.47 -15.79
CA VAL A 83 -6.00 -5.07 -14.97
C VAL A 83 -5.47 -3.71 -15.41
N LEU A 84 -5.29 -3.50 -16.72
CA LEU A 84 -4.83 -2.22 -17.26
C LEU A 84 -5.82 -1.08 -17.00
N MET A 85 -7.12 -1.32 -17.19
CA MET A 85 -8.16 -0.35 -16.85
C MET A 85 -8.11 0.02 -15.36
N LYS A 86 -8.00 -0.98 -14.48
CA LYS A 86 -7.88 -0.77 -13.04
C LYS A 86 -6.64 0.04 -12.66
N ALA A 87 -5.50 -0.25 -13.28
CA ALA A 87 -4.27 0.49 -13.03
C ALA A 87 -4.38 1.96 -13.47
N ARG A 88 -5.05 2.22 -14.60
CA ARG A 88 -5.36 3.57 -15.08
C ARG A 88 -6.31 4.30 -14.13
N ASP A 89 -7.43 3.67 -13.78
CA ASP A 89 -8.42 4.24 -12.86
C ASP A 89 -7.76 4.59 -11.51
N GLU A 90 -6.87 3.74 -11.01
CA GLU A 90 -6.13 3.99 -9.77
C GLU A 90 -5.15 5.18 -9.90
N ALA A 91 -4.56 5.39 -11.08
CA ALA A 91 -3.68 6.53 -11.34
C ALA A 91 -4.45 7.86 -11.46
N GLU A 92 -5.72 7.83 -11.87
CA GLU A 92 -6.57 9.02 -12.02
C GLU A 92 -7.27 9.42 -10.70
N ARG A 93 -7.30 8.53 -9.70
CA ARG A 93 -7.96 8.81 -8.41
C ARG A 93 -7.14 9.79 -7.54
N PRO A 94 -7.81 10.68 -6.79
CA PRO A 94 -7.16 11.46 -5.76
C PRO A 94 -6.43 10.55 -4.77
N THR A 95 -5.21 10.92 -4.38
CA THR A 95 -4.39 10.14 -3.45
C THR A 95 -5.10 9.85 -2.13
N PHE A 96 -5.91 10.80 -1.65
CA PHE A 96 -6.72 10.68 -0.45
C PHE A 96 -8.13 11.21 -0.69
N ASP A 97 -9.11 10.31 -0.86
CA ASP A 97 -10.53 10.68 -0.95
C ASP A 97 -11.25 10.53 0.41
N GLU A 98 -12.51 10.98 0.50
CA GLU A 98 -13.29 10.86 1.73
C GLU A 98 -13.55 9.40 2.13
N GLN A 99 -13.58 8.48 1.17
CA GLN A 99 -13.74 7.06 1.45
C GLN A 99 -12.51 6.51 2.20
N PHE A 100 -11.30 6.87 1.76
CA PHE A 100 -10.06 6.53 2.45
C PHE A 100 -10.08 7.03 3.89
N TRP A 101 -10.41 8.31 4.12
CA TRP A 101 -10.45 8.89 5.46
C TRP A 101 -11.53 8.26 6.35
N SER A 102 -12.70 7.98 5.79
CA SER A 102 -13.78 7.32 6.53
C SER A 102 -13.41 5.90 6.94
N ALA A 103 -12.73 5.14 6.07
CA ALA A 103 -12.30 3.78 6.39
C ALA A 103 -11.25 3.77 7.50
N ARG A 104 -10.24 4.66 7.42
CA ARG A 104 -9.21 4.79 8.46
C ARG A 104 -9.78 5.19 9.82
N ARG A 105 -10.78 6.07 9.84
CA ARG A 105 -11.46 6.43 11.10
C ARG A 105 -12.17 5.22 11.73
N ALA A 106 -12.86 4.42 10.92
CA ALA A 106 -13.55 3.23 11.40
C ALA A 106 -12.56 2.21 12.00
N GLU A 107 -11.41 2.01 11.36
CA GLU A 107 -10.35 1.11 11.88
C GLU A 107 -9.78 1.59 13.22
N LEU A 108 -9.59 2.90 13.39
CA LEU A 108 -9.20 3.47 14.69
C LEU A 108 -10.28 3.24 15.75
N GLU A 109 -11.56 3.46 15.41
CA GLU A 109 -12.68 3.21 16.33
C GLU A 109 -12.76 1.71 16.74
N GLU A 110 -12.54 0.79 15.80
CA GLU A 110 -12.49 -0.66 16.05
C GLU A 110 -11.30 -1.06 16.94
N ALA A 111 -10.18 -0.34 16.85
CA ALA A 111 -9.01 -0.50 17.70
C ALA A 111 -9.16 0.13 19.10
N GLY A 112 -10.34 0.71 19.41
CA GLY A 112 -10.66 1.25 20.72
C GLY A 112 -10.31 2.73 20.92
N PHE A 113 -10.12 3.49 19.84
CA PHE A 113 -10.13 4.95 19.91
C PHE A 113 -11.57 5.46 20.07
N GLU A 114 -11.76 6.49 20.89
CA GLU A 114 -13.05 7.17 20.97
C GLU A 114 -13.36 7.86 19.63
N PRO A 115 -14.63 7.94 19.17
CA PRO A 115 -14.96 8.53 17.87
C PRO A 115 -14.44 9.96 17.67
N LYS A 116 -14.39 10.75 18.75
CA LYS A 116 -13.79 12.09 18.73
C LYS A 116 -12.28 12.03 18.55
N GLU A 117 -11.61 11.13 19.26
CA GLU A 117 -10.17 10.94 19.20
C GLU A 117 -9.72 10.47 17.81
N ALA A 118 -10.41 9.46 17.25
CA ALA A 118 -10.18 8.99 15.89
C ALA A 118 -10.37 10.11 14.85
N ARG A 119 -11.39 10.95 15.02
CA ARG A 119 -11.61 12.12 14.17
C ARG A 119 -10.47 13.15 14.28
N ASP A 120 -9.99 13.42 15.49
CA ASP A 120 -8.94 14.41 15.74
C ASP A 120 -7.59 13.95 15.16
N VAL A 121 -7.26 12.65 15.25
CA VAL A 121 -6.10 12.04 14.60
C VAL A 121 -6.15 12.23 13.08
N ILE A 122 -7.28 11.88 12.45
CA ILE A 122 -7.45 12.02 11.00
C ILE A 122 -7.39 13.50 10.57
N ALA A 123 -7.99 14.41 11.34
CA ALA A 123 -7.94 15.84 11.07
C ALA A 123 -6.50 16.39 11.15
N SER A 124 -5.73 15.96 12.15
CA SER A 124 -4.32 16.34 12.30
C SER A 124 -3.49 15.87 11.10
N LEU A 125 -3.65 14.61 10.67
CA LEU A 125 -2.96 14.06 9.50
C LEU A 125 -3.34 14.80 8.21
N ARG A 126 -4.64 15.05 7.98
CA ARG A 126 -5.10 15.82 6.82
C ARG A 126 -4.48 17.22 6.78
N SER A 127 -4.36 17.88 7.94
CA SER A 127 -3.69 19.17 8.04
C SER A 127 -2.18 19.08 7.74
N SER A 128 -1.51 18.03 8.23
CA SER A 128 -0.08 17.82 7.98
C SER A 128 0.22 17.54 6.51
N LEU A 129 -0.65 16.78 5.83
CA LEU A 129 -0.52 16.46 4.42
C LEU A 129 -0.94 17.62 3.50
N GLY A 130 -1.79 18.53 4.00
CA GLY A 130 -2.25 19.74 3.31
C GLY A 130 -1.30 20.95 3.40
N ASN A 131 -0.20 20.84 4.16
CA ASN A 131 0.88 21.83 4.21
C ASN A 131 2.11 21.31 3.43
N PRO A 132 2.17 21.47 2.10
CA PRO A 132 3.36 21.16 1.33
C PRO A 132 4.39 22.29 1.49
N THR A 133 4.97 22.43 2.69
CA THR A 133 6.26 23.13 2.83
C THR A 133 7.38 22.12 2.75
N THR A 134 8.22 22.32 1.73
CA THR A 134 9.61 21.86 1.55
C THR A 134 9.85 20.39 1.23
N GLY A 135 9.90 20.14 -0.08
CA GLY A 135 10.62 19.07 -0.77
C GLY A 135 10.76 19.42 -2.24
N MET A 136 11.22 20.64 -2.56
CA MET A 136 11.68 20.98 -3.91
C MET A 136 12.91 20.14 -4.23
N GLU A 137 12.97 19.67 -5.48
CA GLU A 137 14.17 19.33 -6.25
C GLU A 137 15.14 18.31 -5.63
N GLY A 138 14.96 17.05 -6.04
CA GLY A 138 16.02 16.05 -6.14
C GLY A 138 16.08 15.54 -7.57
N ASP A 139 16.46 16.42 -8.50
CA ASP A 139 17.14 16.01 -9.73
C ASP A 139 18.53 15.52 -9.31
N ASP A 140 18.75 14.21 -9.35
CA ASP A 140 20.08 13.57 -9.36
C ASP A 140 19.93 12.05 -9.60
N ASN A 141 19.26 11.67 -10.70
CA ASN A 141 19.62 10.40 -11.35
C ASN A 141 20.70 10.70 -12.39
N GLY A 142 21.89 10.98 -11.86
CA GLY A 142 23.13 11.06 -12.60
C GLY A 142 23.36 9.79 -13.41
N ASN A 143 23.27 9.96 -14.72
CA ASN A 143 24.08 9.37 -15.76
C ASN A 143 25.09 8.30 -15.27
N LEU A 144 24.69 7.02 -15.25
CA LEU A 144 25.56 5.86 -14.98
C LEU A 144 26.05 5.15 -16.25
N GLU A 145 26.07 5.84 -17.40
CA GLU A 145 26.67 5.31 -18.63
C GLU A 145 27.54 6.37 -19.32
N GLN A 146 28.82 6.44 -18.96
CA GLN A 146 29.97 6.70 -19.85
C GLN A 146 31.26 6.88 -19.03
N ALA A 147 31.83 5.75 -18.60
CA ALA A 147 33.25 5.61 -18.35
C ALA A 147 33.63 4.12 -18.43
N ALA A 148 33.81 3.65 -19.66
CA ALA A 148 34.54 2.44 -19.99
C ALA A 148 35.38 2.71 -21.24
#